data_AF-A0A235EKB8-F1
#
_entry.id   AF-A0A235EKB8-F1
#
_cell.length_a   1.000
_cell.length_b   1.000
_cell.length_c   1.000
_cell.angle_alpha   90.00
_cell.angle_beta   90.00
_cell.angle_gamma   90.00
#
_symmetry.space_group_name_H-M   'P 1'
#
loop_
_entity.id
_entity.type
_entity.pdbx_description
1 polymer ?
#
loop_
_entity_poly.entity_id
_entity_poly.type
_entity_poly.pdbx_seq_one_letter_code
_entity_poly.pdbx_strand_id
1 'polypeptide(L)'
;MRITSGCSAELHPPLMTRMARYRHRVFVEKLGWQLHCRDALELDQFDRGDTVYVIAQNEDGEVIGTARLLPTTRPYLLAEVFPQLLNGAPPPEAPEVWELSRFAAMDFSGPTGSALDQFSSPITTGLLQAASRCAMAHGAQRMVTVSPLGVERLLRRTGFESHRLGPPTLVQGHPLFACSIRCK
;
A
#
# COMPACT_ATOMS: atom_id res chain seq x y z
N MET A 1 7.55 -17.34 -3.77
CA MET A 1 7.08 -15.96 -4.05
C MET A 1 8.23 -15.11 -4.56
N ARG A 2 8.03 -14.39 -5.67
CA ARG A 2 8.97 -13.41 -6.23
C ARG A 2 8.43 -12.00 -6.00
N ILE A 3 9.27 -11.05 -5.58
CA ILE A 3 8.88 -9.64 -5.46
C ILE A 3 9.70 -8.81 -6.46
N THR A 4 9.01 -7.95 -7.21
CA THR A 4 9.62 -7.00 -8.15
C THR A 4 9.18 -5.60 -7.78
N SER A 5 10.06 -4.62 -7.92
CA SER A 5 9.75 -3.21 -7.67
C SER A 5 10.26 -2.32 -8.79
N GLY A 6 9.57 -1.22 -9.04
CA GLY A 6 9.97 -0.23 -10.04
C GLY A 6 8.82 0.70 -10.41
N CYS A 7 9.13 1.73 -11.21
CA CYS A 7 8.13 2.56 -11.84
C CYS A 7 7.52 1.91 -13.09
N SER A 8 6.50 2.53 -13.66
CA SER A 8 5.82 2.00 -14.85
C SER A 8 6.71 1.85 -16.08
N ALA A 9 7.80 2.63 -16.18
CA ALA A 9 8.77 2.50 -17.27
C ALA A 9 9.74 1.32 -17.10
N GLU A 10 9.97 0.87 -15.87
CA GLU A 10 10.87 -0.24 -15.54
C GLU A 10 10.13 -1.59 -15.49
N LEU A 11 8.83 -1.55 -15.21
CA LEU A 11 8.00 -2.74 -15.10
C LEU A 11 7.37 -3.10 -16.45
N HIS A 12 7.41 -4.39 -16.81
CA HIS A 12 6.81 -4.86 -18.05
C HIS A 12 5.30 -4.53 -18.12
N PRO A 13 4.78 -4.00 -19.24
CA PRO A 13 3.39 -3.58 -19.35
C PRO A 13 2.35 -4.66 -18.97
N PRO A 14 2.52 -5.96 -19.33
CA PRO A 14 1.61 -7.00 -18.89
C PRO A 14 1.55 -7.18 -17.36
N LEU A 15 2.67 -6.97 -16.66
CA LEU A 15 2.70 -7.06 -15.20
C LEU A 15 1.91 -5.90 -14.57
N MET A 16 2.04 -4.69 -15.12
CA MET A 16 1.28 -3.52 -14.69
C MET A 16 -0.22 -3.72 -14.84
N THR A 17 -0.68 -4.24 -15.99
CA THR A 17 -2.09 -4.57 -16.21
C THR A 17 -2.59 -5.62 -15.22
N ARG A 18 -1.81 -6.67 -14.96
CA ARG A 18 -2.18 -7.71 -13.98
C ARG A 18 -2.25 -7.16 -12.55
N MET A 19 -1.34 -6.26 -12.17
CA MET A 19 -1.36 -5.58 -10.89
C MET A 19 -2.59 -4.68 -10.74
N ALA A 20 -2.93 -3.88 -11.76
CA ALA A 20 -4.13 -3.04 -11.73
C ALA A 20 -5.44 -3.86 -11.65
N ARG A 21 -5.49 -5.00 -12.34
CA ARG A 21 -6.61 -5.96 -12.24
C ARG A 21 -6.66 -6.63 -10.86
N TYR A 22 -5.51 -6.97 -10.29
CA TYR A 22 -5.43 -7.48 -8.92
C TYR A 22 -5.95 -6.47 -7.90
N ARG A 23 -5.56 -5.20 -8.03
CA ARG A 23 -6.08 -4.09 -7.20
C ARG A 23 -7.60 -3.99 -7.29
N HIS A 24 -8.18 -4.09 -8.49
CA HIS A 24 -9.64 -4.12 -8.67
C HIS A 24 -10.30 -5.26 -7.90
N ARG A 25 -9.79 -6.49 -8.04
CA ARG A 25 -10.30 -7.66 -7.30
C ARG A 25 -10.26 -7.47 -5.79
N VAL A 26 -9.17 -6.89 -5.27
CA VAL A 26 -9.05 -6.67 -3.82
C VAL A 26 -9.93 -5.50 -3.36
N PHE A 27 -9.70 -4.30 -3.87
CA PHE A 27 -10.29 -3.08 -3.31
C PHE A 27 -11.76 -2.92 -3.69
N VAL A 28 -12.14 -3.28 -4.91
CA VAL A 28 -13.52 -3.12 -5.39
C VAL A 28 -14.33 -4.38 -5.11
N GLU A 29 -13.94 -5.54 -5.66
CA GLU A 29 -14.76 -6.75 -5.59
C GLU A 29 -14.81 -7.35 -4.18
N LYS A 30 -13.66 -7.45 -3.50
CA LYS A 30 -13.58 -8.10 -2.18
C LYS A 30 -13.88 -7.15 -1.01
N LEU A 31 -13.36 -5.93 -1.05
CA LEU A 31 -13.52 -4.94 0.03
C LEU A 31 -14.70 -3.99 -0.20
N GLY A 32 -15.32 -3.98 -1.38
CA GLY A 32 -16.53 -3.20 -1.67
C GLY A 32 -16.30 -1.69 -1.78
N TRP A 33 -15.04 -1.24 -1.96
CA TRP A 33 -14.76 0.19 -2.07
C TRP A 33 -15.37 0.76 -3.35
N GLN A 34 -16.05 1.90 -3.21
CA GLN A 34 -16.72 2.59 -4.31
C GLN A 34 -15.69 3.44 -5.08
N LEU A 35 -14.87 2.79 -5.92
CA LEU A 35 -13.84 3.43 -6.73
C LEU A 35 -14.23 3.46 -8.21
N HIS A 36 -13.94 4.57 -8.88
CA HIS A 36 -14.11 4.67 -10.33
C HIS A 36 -13.00 3.88 -11.03
N CYS A 37 -13.38 2.76 -11.67
CA CYS A 37 -12.44 1.90 -12.40
C CYS A 37 -12.88 1.79 -13.86
N ARG A 38 -11.92 1.70 -14.77
CA ARG A 38 -12.17 1.45 -16.20
C ARG A 38 -11.65 0.06 -16.55
N ASP A 39 -12.44 -0.72 -17.30
CA ASP A 39 -12.05 -2.05 -17.80
C ASP A 39 -11.58 -3.03 -16.69
N ALA A 40 -12.17 -2.93 -15.49
CA ALA A 40 -11.76 -3.68 -14.29
C ALA A 40 -10.28 -3.50 -13.91
N LEU A 41 -9.73 -2.33 -14.20
CA LEU A 41 -8.40 -1.89 -13.76
C LEU A 41 -8.56 -0.78 -12.73
N GLU A 42 -8.03 -1.00 -11.53
CA GLU A 42 -8.02 0.03 -10.49
C GLU A 42 -6.71 0.82 -10.58
N LEU A 43 -6.84 2.04 -11.10
CA LEU A 43 -5.80 3.06 -11.20
C LEU A 43 -6.42 4.42 -10.83
N ASP A 44 -5.70 5.25 -10.09
CA ASP A 44 -6.14 6.57 -9.65
C ASP A 44 -5.14 7.67 -10.07
N GLN A 45 -5.37 8.92 -9.65
CA GLN A 45 -4.53 10.07 -10.02
C GLN A 45 -3.09 9.98 -9.49
N PHE A 46 -2.82 9.06 -8.55
CA PHE A 46 -1.49 8.84 -8.00
C PHE A 46 -0.73 7.71 -8.72
N ASP A 47 -1.31 7.11 -9.76
CA ASP A 47 -0.64 6.14 -10.63
C ASP A 47 0.03 6.87 -11.81
N ARG A 48 1.13 7.56 -11.51
CA ARG A 48 1.88 8.44 -12.40
C ARG A 48 3.17 7.76 -12.90
N GLY A 49 3.93 8.45 -13.74
CA GLY A 49 5.23 7.97 -14.23
C GLY A 49 6.30 7.81 -13.14
N ASP A 50 6.20 8.57 -12.05
CA ASP A 50 7.11 8.51 -10.91
C ASP A 50 6.65 7.57 -9.79
N THR A 51 5.50 6.94 -9.94
CA THR A 51 4.94 6.03 -8.95
C THR A 51 5.74 4.73 -8.93
N VAL A 52 6.21 4.35 -7.74
CA VAL A 52 6.95 3.10 -7.56
C VAL A 52 6.00 2.04 -7.04
N TYR A 53 5.96 0.90 -7.71
CA TYR A 53 5.15 -0.25 -7.33
C TYR A 53 6.04 -1.33 -6.75
N VAL A 54 5.52 -2.10 -5.78
CA VAL A 54 6.14 -3.30 -5.26
C VAL A 54 5.13 -4.44 -5.41
N ILE A 55 5.45 -5.41 -6.25
CA ILE A 55 4.51 -6.43 -6.73
C ILE A 55 5.02 -7.81 -6.33
N ALA A 56 4.20 -8.55 -5.61
CA ALA A 56 4.47 -9.93 -5.22
C ALA A 56 3.76 -10.91 -6.18
N GLN A 57 4.50 -11.93 -6.63
CA GLN A 57 4.00 -12.98 -7.51
C GLN A 57 4.20 -14.38 -6.92
N ASN A 58 3.26 -15.29 -7.14
CA ASN A 58 3.42 -16.71 -6.86
C ASN A 58 4.30 -17.40 -7.94
N GLU A 59 4.47 -18.72 -7.84
CA GLU A 59 5.33 -19.50 -8.75
C GLU A 59 4.76 -19.57 -10.17
N ASP A 60 3.44 -19.57 -10.31
CA ASP A 60 2.72 -19.45 -11.59
C ASP A 60 2.76 -18.03 -12.18
N GLY A 61 3.43 -17.11 -11.47
CA GLY A 61 3.60 -15.72 -11.85
C GLY A 61 2.35 -14.87 -11.62
N GLU A 62 1.29 -15.36 -10.97
CA GLU A 62 0.11 -14.59 -10.57
C GLU A 62 0.43 -13.53 -9.53
N VAL A 63 -0.20 -12.36 -9.65
CA VAL A 63 -0.04 -11.30 -8.64
C VAL A 63 -0.83 -11.70 -7.40
N ILE A 64 -0.13 -11.80 -6.29
CA ILE A 64 -0.65 -12.17 -4.96
C ILE A 64 -0.46 -11.05 -3.93
N GLY A 65 0.12 -9.93 -4.36
CA GLY A 65 0.26 -8.75 -3.51
C GLY A 65 0.79 -7.54 -4.26
N THR A 66 0.46 -6.36 -3.75
CA THR A 66 0.94 -5.10 -4.27
C THR A 66 1.06 -4.06 -3.16
N ALA A 67 1.99 -3.13 -3.34
CA ALA A 67 2.11 -1.90 -2.59
C ALA A 67 2.51 -0.76 -3.54
N ARG A 68 2.11 0.46 -3.22
CA ARG A 68 2.47 1.67 -3.94
C ARG A 68 3.26 2.60 -3.05
N LEU A 69 4.34 3.15 -3.60
CA LEU A 69 5.25 4.08 -2.96
C LEU A 69 5.23 5.41 -3.73
N LEU A 70 5.01 6.52 -3.01
CA LEU A 70 4.98 7.87 -3.58
C LEU A 70 5.91 8.79 -2.77
N PRO A 71 6.70 9.68 -3.39
CA PRO A 71 7.42 10.71 -2.66
C PRO A 71 6.42 11.72 -2.08
N THR A 72 6.57 12.14 -0.82
CA THR A 72 5.64 13.14 -0.25
C THR A 72 5.93 14.58 -0.70
N THR A 73 7.02 14.80 -1.45
CA THR A 73 7.31 16.07 -2.15
C THR A 73 6.48 16.26 -3.44
N ARG A 74 5.48 15.41 -3.66
CA ARG A 74 4.51 15.46 -4.76
C ARG A 74 3.14 15.05 -4.24
N PRO A 75 2.04 15.35 -4.94
CA PRO A 75 0.70 14.84 -4.63
C PRO A 75 0.65 13.37 -4.18
N TYR A 76 0.06 13.13 -3.01
CA TYR A 76 -0.08 11.81 -2.40
C TYR A 76 -1.41 11.69 -1.63
N LEU A 77 -1.84 10.44 -1.38
CA LEU A 77 -3.18 10.12 -0.90
C LEU A 77 -3.51 10.75 0.46
N LEU A 78 -2.59 10.68 1.43
CA LEU A 78 -2.79 11.23 2.76
C LEU A 78 -2.97 12.76 2.74
N ALA A 79 -2.20 13.49 1.93
CA ALA A 79 -2.33 14.95 1.85
C ALA A 79 -3.60 15.40 1.13
N GLU A 80 -3.99 14.73 0.04
CA GLU A 80 -5.09 15.21 -0.81
C GLU A 80 -6.46 14.64 -0.44
N VAL A 81 -6.51 13.39 0.04
CA VAL A 81 -7.78 12.67 0.24
C VAL A 81 -8.10 12.48 1.72
N PHE A 82 -7.07 12.34 2.57
CA PHE A 82 -7.26 12.11 4.00
C PHE A 82 -6.52 13.09 4.94
N PRO A 83 -6.42 14.40 4.63
CA PRO A 83 -5.69 15.34 5.49
C PRO A 83 -6.29 15.44 6.90
N GLN A 84 -7.59 15.15 7.05
CA GLN A 84 -8.27 15.10 8.34
C GLN A 84 -7.64 14.09 9.33
N LEU A 85 -6.96 13.04 8.84
CA LEU A 85 -6.30 12.06 9.70
C LEU A 85 -5.04 12.59 10.39
N LEU A 86 -4.56 13.78 10.00
CA LEU A 86 -3.43 14.48 10.60
C LEU A 86 -3.86 15.36 11.79
N ASN A 87 -5.17 15.48 12.07
CA ASN A 87 -5.69 16.22 13.21
C ASN A 87 -5.16 17.67 13.29
N GLY A 88 -5.17 18.37 12.15
CA GLY A 88 -4.74 19.76 12.03
C GLY A 88 -3.22 19.95 11.85
N ALA A 89 -2.41 18.90 11.98
CA ALA A 89 -1.00 18.97 11.60
C ALA A 89 -0.83 19.07 10.07
N PRO A 90 0.20 19.76 9.58
CA PRO A 90 0.49 19.79 8.14
C PRO A 90 0.88 18.40 7.62
N PRO A 91 0.51 18.04 6.38
CA PRO A 91 0.97 16.81 5.77
C PRO A 91 2.51 16.77 5.65
N PRO A 92 3.15 15.63 5.96
CA PRO A 92 4.61 15.52 5.86
C PRO A 92 5.11 15.70 4.42
N GLU A 93 5.97 16.69 4.19
CA GLU A 93 6.57 16.97 2.88
C GLU A 93 8.10 16.98 3.02
N ALA A 94 8.75 15.86 2.68
CA ALA A 94 10.21 15.76 2.78
C ALA A 94 10.74 14.66 1.84
N PRO A 95 11.93 14.82 1.21
CA PRO A 95 12.50 13.81 0.31
C PRO A 95 12.71 12.43 0.95
N GLU A 96 12.99 12.39 2.26
CA GLU A 96 13.18 11.18 3.06
C GLU A 96 11.88 10.57 3.60
N VAL A 97 10.71 11.14 3.27
CA VAL A 97 9.39 10.64 3.66
C VAL A 97 8.61 10.24 2.42
N TRP A 98 8.12 9.00 2.42
CA TRP A 98 7.37 8.43 1.31
C TRP A 98 6.00 7.95 1.78
N GLU A 99 4.98 7.99 0.95
CA GLU A 99 3.71 7.34 1.23
C GLU A 99 3.74 5.87 0.83
N LEU A 100 3.24 4.99 1.71
CA LEU A 100 2.84 3.62 1.40
C LEU A 100 1.30 3.54 1.29
N SER A 101 0.80 3.33 0.08
CA SER A 101 -0.63 3.14 -0.21
C SER A 101 -0.89 1.89 -1.05
N ARG A 102 -2.17 1.55 -1.27
CA ARG A 102 -2.61 0.33 -2.00
C ARG A 102 -1.90 -0.95 -1.55
N PHE A 103 -1.63 -1.07 -0.25
CA PHE A 103 -0.99 -2.24 0.35
C PHE A 103 -2.00 -3.37 0.51
N ALA A 104 -1.83 -4.46 -0.24
CA ALA A 104 -2.70 -5.63 -0.20
C ALA A 104 -1.93 -6.92 -0.53
N ALA A 105 -2.23 -8.00 0.17
CA ALA A 105 -1.64 -9.32 -0.04
C ALA A 105 -2.72 -10.40 0.12
N MET A 106 -3.18 -10.95 -1.01
CA MET A 106 -4.22 -11.95 -1.10
C MET A 106 -3.87 -12.91 -2.22
N ASP A 107 -3.76 -14.18 -1.89
CA ASP A 107 -3.64 -15.23 -2.90
C ASP A 107 -5.04 -15.73 -3.26
N PHE A 108 -5.44 -15.56 -4.52
CA PHE A 108 -6.74 -15.98 -5.02
C PHE A 108 -6.74 -17.38 -5.64
N SER A 109 -5.57 -18.01 -5.81
CA SER A 109 -5.47 -19.38 -6.34
C SER A 109 -5.34 -20.45 -5.25
N GLY A 110 -5.07 -20.05 -3.99
CA GLY A 110 -5.04 -20.94 -2.83
C GLY A 110 -6.35 -20.97 -2.01
N PRO A 111 -6.46 -21.86 -1.00
CA PRO A 111 -7.60 -21.88 -0.09
C PRO A 111 -7.73 -20.52 0.61
N THR A 112 -8.94 -19.93 0.56
CA THR A 112 -9.24 -18.65 1.18
C THR A 112 -9.10 -18.75 2.69
N GLY A 113 -7.96 -18.32 3.23
CA GLY A 113 -7.81 -18.00 4.65
C GLY A 113 -8.73 -16.84 5.04
N SER A 114 -9.04 -16.69 6.33
CA SER A 114 -9.87 -15.59 6.80
C SER A 114 -9.19 -14.24 6.52
N ALA A 115 -9.95 -13.15 6.39
CA ALA A 115 -9.38 -11.80 6.23
C ALA A 115 -8.45 -11.41 7.40
N LEU A 116 -8.64 -12.02 8.58
CA LEU A 116 -7.77 -11.85 9.75
C LEU A 116 -6.42 -12.56 9.61
N ASP A 117 -6.37 -13.68 8.88
CA ASP A 117 -5.13 -14.42 8.60
C ASP A 117 -4.22 -13.69 7.60
N GLN A 118 -4.78 -12.79 6.79
CA GLN A 118 -4.02 -12.02 5.80
C GLN A 118 -2.96 -11.13 6.44
N PHE A 119 -3.24 -10.51 7.60
CA PHE A 119 -2.25 -9.73 8.34
C PHE A 119 -1.18 -10.60 9.03
N SER A 120 -1.33 -11.92 8.99
CA SER A 120 -0.39 -12.91 9.53
C SER A 120 0.42 -13.62 8.46
N SER A 121 0.08 -13.43 7.17
CA SER A 121 0.66 -14.19 6.07
C SER A 121 2.14 -13.84 5.86
N PRO A 122 2.99 -14.82 5.54
CA PRO A 122 4.35 -14.59 5.04
C PRO A 122 4.39 -13.67 3.82
N ILE A 123 3.34 -13.68 2.99
CA ILE A 123 3.20 -12.80 1.81
C ILE A 123 3.15 -11.34 2.27
N THR A 124 2.26 -11.02 3.20
CA THR A 124 2.07 -9.65 3.73
C THR A 124 3.32 -9.14 4.42
N THR A 125 3.97 -9.97 5.23
CA THR A 125 5.22 -9.59 5.91
C THR A 125 6.35 -9.35 4.90
N GLY A 126 6.52 -10.25 3.94
CA GLY A 126 7.52 -10.12 2.89
C GLY A 126 7.28 -8.90 2.01
N LEU A 127 6.03 -8.60 1.68
CA LEU A 127 5.63 -7.42 0.91
C LEU A 127 5.93 -6.12 1.67
N LEU A 128 5.62 -6.05 2.97
CA LEU A 128 5.93 -4.87 3.79
C LEU A 128 7.44 -4.64 3.91
N GLN A 129 8.23 -5.70 4.11
CA GLN A 129 9.69 -5.62 4.13
C GLN A 129 10.25 -5.19 2.78
N ALA A 130 9.72 -5.71 1.67
CA ALA A 130 10.16 -5.29 0.35
C ALA A 130 9.78 -3.84 0.04
N ALA A 131 8.59 -3.38 0.45
CA ALA A 131 8.19 -1.99 0.34
C ALA A 131 9.11 -1.06 1.16
N SER A 132 9.45 -1.44 2.40
CA SER A 132 10.43 -0.72 3.23
C SER A 132 11.79 -0.59 2.53
N ARG A 133 12.36 -1.70 2.06
CA ARG A 133 13.66 -1.69 1.37
C ARG A 133 13.62 -0.90 0.06
N CYS A 134 12.52 -1.00 -0.69
CA CYS A 134 12.34 -0.23 -1.92
C CYS A 134 12.30 1.26 -1.61
N ALA A 135 11.52 1.69 -0.61
CA ALA A 135 11.48 3.09 -0.18
C ALA A 135 12.88 3.58 0.24
N MET A 136 13.64 2.77 1.00
CA MET A 136 15.02 3.09 1.39
C MET A 136 15.96 3.24 0.19
N ALA A 137 15.82 2.40 -0.85
CA ALA A 137 16.61 2.50 -2.08
C ALA A 137 16.36 3.83 -2.82
N HIS A 138 15.19 4.44 -2.61
CA HIS A 138 14.86 5.78 -3.09
C HIS A 138 15.15 6.91 -2.08
N GLY A 139 15.83 6.62 -0.97
CA GLY A 139 16.24 7.60 0.04
C GLY A 139 15.27 7.79 1.21
N ALA A 140 14.20 7.02 1.29
CA ALA A 140 13.25 7.13 2.40
C ALA A 140 13.86 6.65 3.73
N GLN A 141 13.68 7.45 4.77
CA GLN A 141 13.91 7.05 6.17
C GLN A 141 12.60 6.64 6.85
N ARG A 142 11.47 7.18 6.38
CA ARG A 142 10.14 6.89 6.93
C ARG A 142 9.12 6.73 5.80
N MET A 143 8.13 5.88 6.05
CA MET A 143 6.91 5.83 5.27
C MET A 143 5.74 6.42 6.07
N VAL A 144 4.77 7.04 5.40
CA VAL A 144 3.46 7.38 5.94
C VAL A 144 2.39 6.57 5.27
N THR A 145 1.33 6.21 5.98
CA THR A 145 0.25 5.41 5.40
C THR A 145 -1.10 5.78 6.01
N VAL A 146 -2.15 5.67 5.21
CA VAL A 146 -3.56 5.64 5.66
C VAL A 146 -3.97 4.19 5.72
N SER A 147 -4.37 3.72 6.91
CA SER A 147 -4.60 2.30 7.15
C SER A 147 -5.83 2.05 8.03
N PRO A 148 -6.53 0.92 7.85
CA PRO A 148 -7.47 0.40 8.85
C PRO A 148 -6.74 0.02 10.14
N LEU A 149 -7.43 0.11 11.29
CA LEU A 149 -6.85 -0.20 12.61
C LEU A 149 -6.17 -1.58 12.71
N GLY A 150 -6.63 -2.57 11.94
CA GLY A 150 -6.01 -3.91 11.91
C GLY A 150 -4.53 -3.91 11.53
N VAL A 151 -4.07 -2.91 10.77
CA VAL A 151 -2.67 -2.79 10.33
C VAL A 151 -1.71 -2.55 11.50
N GLU A 152 -2.16 -1.99 12.62
CA GLU A 152 -1.31 -1.83 13.80
C GLU A 152 -0.76 -3.16 14.31
N ARG A 153 -1.58 -4.22 14.21
CA ARG A 153 -1.17 -5.57 14.62
C ARG A 153 -0.07 -6.12 13.71
N LEU A 154 -0.16 -5.85 12.41
CA LEU A 154 0.88 -6.20 11.43
C LEU A 154 2.19 -5.48 11.75
N LEU A 155 2.15 -4.16 11.95
CA LEU A 155 3.35 -3.35 12.23
C LEU A 155 4.07 -3.79 13.50
N ARG A 156 3.32 -4.04 14.59
CA ARG A 156 3.88 -4.55 15.85
C ARG A 156 4.55 -5.90 15.68
N ARG A 157 3.90 -6.83 14.98
CA ARG A 157 4.42 -8.20 14.78
C ARG A 157 5.65 -8.26 13.90
N THR A 158 5.71 -7.40 12.90
CA THR A 158 6.86 -7.28 11.99
C THR A 158 7.98 -6.45 12.61
N GLY A 159 7.76 -5.90 13.82
CA GLY A 159 8.71 -5.10 14.58
C GLY A 159 9.04 -3.76 13.93
N PHE A 160 8.16 -3.24 13.06
CA PHE A 160 8.32 -1.90 12.53
C PHE A 160 8.01 -0.89 13.63
N GLU A 161 8.92 0.07 13.82
CA GLU A 161 8.64 1.21 14.69
C GLU A 161 7.63 2.12 13.98
N SER A 162 6.47 2.30 14.58
CA SER A 162 5.41 3.13 14.02
C SER A 162 4.70 3.93 15.09
N HIS A 163 4.27 5.14 14.74
CA HIS A 163 3.41 5.97 15.59
C HIS A 163 2.30 6.61 14.77
N ARG A 164 1.13 6.79 15.38
CA ARG A 164 0.01 7.46 14.72
C ARG A 164 0.34 8.96 14.55
N LEU A 165 -0.09 9.53 13.43
CA LEU A 165 0.00 10.97 13.16
C LEU A 165 -1.21 11.74 13.69
N GLY A 166 -2.28 11.04 14.05
CA GLY A 166 -3.49 11.58 14.66
C GLY A 166 -4.37 10.47 15.26
N PRO A 167 -5.43 10.80 15.99
CA PRO A 167 -6.41 9.83 16.44
C PRO A 167 -7.13 9.17 15.25
N PRO A 168 -7.56 7.89 15.38
CA PRO A 168 -8.39 7.26 14.36
C PRO A 168 -9.68 8.02 14.15
N THR A 169 -10.11 8.11 12.89
CA THR A 169 -11.31 8.82 12.47
C THR A 169 -12.16 7.90 11.59
N LEU A 170 -13.49 8.02 11.71
CA LEU A 170 -14.40 7.34 10.79
C LEU A 170 -14.42 8.06 9.45
N VAL A 171 -14.04 7.36 8.38
CA VAL A 171 -14.13 7.85 7.02
C VAL A 171 -15.01 6.88 6.22
N GLN A 172 -16.14 7.38 5.71
CA GLN A 172 -17.13 6.55 5.01
C GLN A 172 -17.53 5.30 5.80
N GLY A 173 -17.72 5.45 7.12
CA GLY A 173 -18.08 4.35 8.03
C GLY A 173 -16.94 3.42 8.45
N HIS A 174 -15.72 3.61 7.93
CA HIS A 174 -14.56 2.78 8.24
C HIS A 174 -13.61 3.50 9.19
N PRO A 175 -13.16 2.87 10.30
CA PRO A 175 -12.16 3.47 11.18
C PRO A 175 -10.77 3.41 10.54
N LEU A 176 -10.27 4.58 10.14
CA LEU A 176 -8.96 4.76 9.54
C LEU A 176 -8.07 5.59 10.45
N PHE A 177 -6.75 5.42 10.30
CA PHE A 177 -5.77 6.29 10.93
C PHE A 177 -4.59 6.52 9.97
N ALA A 178 -3.89 7.62 10.17
CA ALA A 178 -2.60 7.87 9.56
C ALA A 178 -1.48 7.50 10.54
N CYS A 179 -0.41 6.87 10.05
CA CYS A 179 0.78 6.61 10.85
C CYS A 179 2.06 6.80 10.05
N SER A 180 3.14 7.11 10.78
CA SER A 180 4.50 7.06 10.29
C SER A 180 5.15 5.76 10.72
N ILE A 181 5.92 5.16 9.81
CA ILE A 181 6.63 3.89 9.95
C ILE A 181 8.10 4.14 9.64
N ARG A 182 9.02 3.80 10.55
CA ARG A 182 10.46 3.87 10.28
C ARG A 182 10.86 2.75 9.32
N CYS A 183 11.57 3.09 8.26
CA CYS A 183 12.10 2.07 7.34
C CYS A 183 13.20 1.26 8.02
N LYS A 184 13.27 -0.02 7.69
CA LYS A 184 14.31 -0.98 8.11
C LYS A 184 14.43 -2.15 7.13
#